data_AF-A0A959XR92-F1
#
_entry.id   AF-A0A959XR92-F1
#
_cell.length_a   1.000
_cell.length_b   1.000
_cell.length_c   1.000
_cell.angle_alpha   90.00
_cell.angle_beta   90.00
_cell.angle_gamma   90.00
#
_symmetry.space_group_name_H-M   'P 1'
#
loop_
_entity.id
_entity.type
_entity.pdbx_description
1 polymer ?
#
loop_
_entity_poly.entity_id
_entity_poly.type
_entity_poly.pdbx_seq_one_letter_code
_entity_poly.pdbx_strand_id
1 'polypeptide(L)'
;MLRTLLLTTTLLTATTHTFAQGDCPVGESELVISIVPDNWPNEISWTVTHDSSPIGAGNVAGGSLCVPTGECLIFTMNDSYGDGLVGQGGYTVTLDGVLVASGGTAHGNNYTYTQVTEVNCPPGFSCGNPLPVTE
;
A
#
# COMPACT_ATOMS: atom_id res chain seq x y z
N MET A 1 42.80 -49.14 -30.66
CA MET A 1 42.38 -47.76 -30.99
C MET A 1 41.11 -47.51 -30.17
N LEU A 2 41.26 -46.98 -28.97
CA LEU A 2 41.18 -45.56 -28.59
C LEU A 2 39.73 -45.14 -28.26
N ARG A 3 39.46 -45.07 -26.94
CA ARG A 3 38.71 -44.05 -26.17
C ARG A 3 37.36 -43.60 -26.75
N THR A 4 36.27 -43.52 -25.99
CA THR A 4 36.15 -42.56 -24.87
C THR A 4 34.84 -42.83 -24.12
N LEU A 5 34.93 -42.94 -22.81
CA LEU A 5 33.81 -42.99 -21.87
C LEU A 5 33.21 -41.56 -21.77
N LEU A 6 32.00 -41.33 -22.27
CA LEU A 6 31.31 -40.04 -22.07
C LEU A 6 30.70 -40.01 -20.66
N LEU A 7 31.37 -39.34 -19.74
CA LEU A 7 30.76 -38.84 -18.50
C LEU A 7 29.83 -37.69 -18.88
N THR A 8 28.52 -37.90 -18.80
CA THR A 8 27.55 -36.81 -18.84
C THR A 8 27.56 -36.11 -17.49
N THR A 9 28.30 -35.01 -17.40
CA THR A 9 28.21 -34.06 -16.29
C THR A 9 26.80 -33.49 -16.24
N THR A 10 26.03 -33.87 -15.23
CA THR A 10 24.81 -33.17 -14.84
C THR A 10 25.17 -31.74 -14.46
N LEU A 11 24.86 -30.80 -15.35
CA LEU A 11 24.90 -29.38 -15.07
C LEU A 11 23.80 -29.07 -14.06
N LEU A 12 24.19 -28.90 -12.79
CA LEU A 12 23.30 -28.42 -11.75
C LEU A 12 23.01 -26.94 -12.04
N THR A 13 21.96 -26.68 -12.81
CA THR A 13 21.45 -25.31 -12.95
C THR A 13 20.90 -24.90 -11.60
N ALA A 14 21.67 -24.09 -10.86
CA ALA A 14 21.13 -23.32 -9.76
C ALA A 14 20.10 -22.38 -10.36
N THR A 15 18.82 -22.77 -10.25
CA THR A 15 17.70 -21.85 -10.45
C THR A 15 17.83 -20.78 -9.39
N THR A 16 18.42 -19.63 -9.76
CA THR A 16 18.25 -18.41 -8.99
C THR A 16 16.76 -18.13 -8.99
N HIS A 17 16.10 -18.50 -7.91
CA HIS A 17 14.74 -18.06 -7.66
C HIS A 17 14.87 -16.55 -7.43
N THR A 18 14.63 -15.77 -8.47
CA THR A 18 14.22 -14.39 -8.30
C THR A 18 12.88 -14.47 -7.61
N PHE A 19 12.91 -14.53 -6.28
CA PHE A 19 11.79 -14.03 -5.51
C PHE A 19 11.64 -12.59 -6.00
N ALA A 20 10.49 -12.26 -6.59
CA ALA A 20 10.11 -10.88 -6.79
C ALA A 20 10.00 -10.26 -5.40
N GLN A 21 11.13 -9.83 -4.86
CA GLN A 21 11.17 -8.89 -3.76
C GLN A 21 10.69 -7.59 -4.40
N GLY A 22 9.61 -7.01 -3.85
CA GLY A 22 8.98 -5.82 -4.39
C GLY A 22 9.98 -4.70 -4.66
N ASP A 23 9.54 -3.65 -5.36
CA ASP A 23 10.37 -2.54 -5.82
C ASP A 23 11.10 -1.76 -4.68
N CYS A 24 10.95 -2.19 -3.42
CA CYS A 24 11.49 -1.56 -2.23
C CYS A 24 12.76 -2.21 -1.67
N PRO A 25 13.69 -1.41 -1.12
CA PRO A 25 14.85 -1.88 -0.39
C PRO A 25 14.52 -2.85 0.76
N VAL A 26 15.53 -3.61 1.19
CA VAL A 26 15.43 -4.46 2.39
C VAL A 26 15.04 -3.62 3.60
N GLY A 27 13.99 -4.04 4.31
CA GLY A 27 13.45 -3.33 5.47
C GLY A 27 12.28 -2.39 5.14
N GLU A 28 11.94 -2.25 3.86
CA GLU A 28 10.80 -1.47 3.40
C GLU A 28 9.75 -2.37 2.70
N SER A 29 8.50 -1.97 2.81
CA SER A 29 7.34 -2.57 2.15
C SER A 29 6.82 -1.61 1.08
N GLU A 30 6.26 -2.15 0.01
CA GLU A 30 5.66 -1.32 -1.05
C GLU A 30 4.22 -0.94 -0.67
N LEU A 31 3.96 0.36 -0.54
CA LEU A 31 2.63 0.92 -0.39
C LEU A 31 2.15 1.48 -1.73
N VAL A 32 1.10 0.89 -2.30
CA VAL A 32 0.52 1.31 -3.58
C VAL A 32 -0.85 1.94 -3.35
N ILE A 33 -1.03 3.15 -3.86
CA ILE A 33 -2.28 3.92 -3.85
C ILE A 33 -2.83 3.91 -5.28
N SER A 34 -3.99 3.29 -5.48
CA SER A 34 -4.71 3.28 -6.74
C SER A 34 -6.03 4.03 -6.60
N ILE A 35 -6.31 4.92 -7.55
CA ILE A 35 -7.46 5.82 -7.52
C ILE A 35 -8.18 5.74 -8.85
N VAL A 36 -9.49 5.51 -8.79
CA VAL A 36 -10.43 5.74 -9.88
C VAL A 36 -11.07 7.12 -9.62
N PRO A 37 -10.71 8.15 -10.39
CA PRO A 37 -11.30 9.48 -10.22
C PRO A 37 -12.78 9.48 -10.58
N ASP A 38 -13.51 10.43 -10.01
CA ASP A 38 -14.82 10.86 -10.50
C ASP A 38 -14.69 12.07 -11.45
N ASN A 39 -15.73 12.89 -11.56
CA ASN A 39 -15.74 14.06 -12.45
C ASN A 39 -14.91 15.24 -11.92
N TRP A 40 -14.42 15.19 -10.68
CA TRP A 40 -13.71 16.28 -10.00
C TRP A 40 -12.31 15.87 -9.51
N PRO A 41 -11.43 15.38 -10.40
CA PRO A 41 -10.13 14.81 -10.02
C PRO A 41 -9.16 15.81 -9.36
N ASN A 42 -9.33 17.10 -9.58
CA ASN A 42 -8.42 18.13 -9.04
C ASN A 42 -8.58 18.34 -7.53
N GLU A 43 -9.60 17.77 -6.94
CA GLU A 43 -9.95 17.93 -5.53
C GLU A 43 -9.30 16.83 -4.68
N ILE A 44 -8.83 15.77 -5.34
CA ILE A 44 -8.34 14.55 -4.73
C ILE A 44 -6.83 14.61 -4.53
N SER A 45 -6.43 14.41 -3.27
CA SER A 45 -5.04 14.23 -2.88
C SER A 45 -4.91 13.21 -1.75
N TRP A 46 -3.69 12.76 -1.50
CA TRP A 46 -3.43 11.85 -0.40
C TRP A 46 -2.10 12.18 0.27
N THR A 47 -1.98 11.77 1.53
CA THR A 47 -0.73 11.82 2.29
C THR A 47 -0.52 10.53 3.08
N VAL A 48 0.75 10.20 3.32
CA VAL A 48 1.18 9.14 4.22
C VAL A 48 2.11 9.75 5.25
N THR A 49 1.81 9.55 6.53
CA THR A 49 2.67 10.01 7.62
C THR A 49 3.17 8.84 8.46
N HIS A 50 4.40 8.98 8.96
CA HIS A 50 5.05 8.11 9.94
C HIS A 50 5.61 9.02 11.04
N ASP A 51 5.34 8.69 12.31
CA ASP A 51 5.72 9.53 13.46
C ASP A 51 5.32 11.02 13.31
N SER A 52 4.10 11.27 12.82
CA SER A 52 3.56 12.61 12.52
C SER A 52 4.29 13.39 11.43
N SER A 53 5.27 12.78 10.75
CA SER A 53 6.01 13.40 9.65
C SER A 53 5.50 12.86 8.31
N PRO A 54 5.24 13.73 7.30
CA PRO A 54 4.85 13.28 5.97
C PRO A 54 6.02 12.59 5.28
N ILE A 55 5.80 11.35 4.83
CA ILE A 55 6.77 10.55 4.08
C ILE A 55 6.32 10.31 2.63
N GLY A 56 5.06 10.61 2.32
CA GLY A 56 4.52 10.55 0.97
C GLY A 56 3.32 11.48 0.80
N ALA A 57 3.17 12.00 -0.41
CA ALA A 57 1.98 12.73 -0.81
C ALA A 57 1.79 12.61 -2.32
N GLY A 58 0.55 12.73 -2.76
CA GLY A 58 0.22 12.70 -4.18
C GLY A 58 -1.15 13.28 -4.47
N ASN A 59 -1.51 13.24 -5.73
CA ASN A 59 -2.81 13.66 -6.23
C ASN A 59 -3.59 12.43 -6.71
N VAL A 60 -4.66 12.70 -7.44
CA VAL A 60 -5.55 11.72 -8.08
C VAL A 60 -4.85 10.65 -8.95
N ALA A 61 -3.61 10.86 -9.40
CA ALA A 61 -2.87 9.85 -10.16
C ALA A 61 -2.49 8.61 -9.33
N GLY A 62 -2.66 8.66 -8.00
CA GLY A 62 -2.20 7.63 -7.09
C GLY A 62 -0.69 7.67 -6.90
N GLY A 63 -0.07 6.53 -6.62
CA GLY A 63 1.38 6.42 -6.49
C GLY A 63 1.83 5.13 -5.83
N SER A 64 3.15 4.90 -5.83
CA SER A 64 3.81 3.86 -5.03
C SER A 64 4.94 4.50 -4.23
N LEU A 65 5.11 4.09 -2.99
CA LEU A 65 6.22 4.48 -2.13
C LEU A 65 6.68 3.30 -1.27
N CYS A 66 7.97 3.31 -0.96
CA CYS A 66 8.55 2.39 -0.01
C CYS A 66 8.43 2.96 1.40
N VAL A 67 7.83 2.18 2.29
CA VAL A 67 7.55 2.57 3.68
C VAL A 67 8.24 1.61 4.64
N PRO A 68 8.67 2.06 5.83
CA PRO A 68 9.25 1.17 6.83
C PRO A 68 8.34 -0.03 7.14
N THR A 69 8.88 -1.24 7.04
CA THR A 69 8.10 -2.48 7.22
C THR A 69 7.55 -2.58 8.64
N GLY A 70 6.25 -2.82 8.77
CA GLY A 70 5.59 -3.11 10.05
C GLY A 70 5.41 -1.90 10.98
N GLU A 71 5.82 -0.70 10.56
CA GLU A 71 5.61 0.53 11.30
C GLU A 71 4.16 1.03 11.19
N CYS A 72 3.71 1.78 12.19
CA CYS A 72 2.40 2.44 12.17
C CYS A 72 2.42 3.60 11.18
N LEU A 73 1.56 3.52 10.17
CA LEU A 73 1.42 4.57 9.14
C LEU A 73 0.01 5.12 9.15
N ILE A 74 -0.11 6.41 8.87
CA ILE A 74 -1.40 7.08 8.70
C ILE A 74 -1.55 7.46 7.24
N PHE A 75 -2.42 6.74 6.55
CA PHE A 75 -2.86 7.09 5.20
C PHE A 75 -4.06 8.03 5.31
N THR A 76 -4.00 9.17 4.62
CA THR A 76 -5.11 10.12 4.53
C THR A 76 -5.46 10.34 3.07
N MET A 77 -6.71 10.05 2.70
CA MET A 77 -7.33 10.52 1.46
C MET A 77 -8.02 11.86 1.73
N ASN A 78 -7.84 12.82 0.83
CA ASN A 78 -8.34 14.18 0.95
C ASN A 78 -9.16 14.56 -0.28
N ASP A 79 -10.26 15.28 -0.02
CA ASP A 79 -11.11 15.94 -1.00
C ASP A 79 -11.33 17.39 -0.56
N SER A 80 -11.05 18.36 -1.43
CA SER A 80 -11.10 19.78 -1.08
C SER A 80 -12.51 20.40 -1.06
N TYR A 81 -13.52 19.81 -1.72
CA TYR A 81 -14.89 20.35 -1.73
C TYR A 81 -15.83 19.54 -0.82
N GLY A 82 -15.47 18.31 -0.48
CA GLY A 82 -16.04 17.57 0.64
C GLY A 82 -17.22 16.68 0.29
N ASP A 83 -17.39 16.32 -0.97
CA ASP A 83 -18.28 15.23 -1.41
C ASP A 83 -17.57 13.89 -1.53
N GLY A 84 -16.22 13.90 -1.56
CA GLY A 84 -15.39 12.71 -1.67
C GLY A 84 -15.53 12.08 -3.06
N LEU A 85 -14.95 10.89 -3.23
CA LEU A 85 -15.07 10.17 -4.50
C LEU A 85 -16.49 9.60 -4.70
N VAL A 86 -17.22 10.14 -5.67
CA VAL A 86 -18.64 9.81 -5.93
C VAL A 86 -18.87 8.93 -7.16
N GLY A 87 -20.05 8.30 -7.23
CA GLY A 87 -20.45 7.49 -8.38
C GLY A 87 -19.59 6.23 -8.54
N GLN A 88 -18.80 6.18 -9.63
CA GLN A 88 -17.82 5.10 -9.87
C GLN A 88 -16.43 5.43 -9.31
N GLY A 89 -16.27 6.59 -8.66
CA GLY A 89 -15.03 7.00 -8.02
C GLY A 89 -14.75 6.18 -6.77
N GLY A 90 -13.46 5.90 -6.55
CA GLY A 90 -12.99 5.17 -5.38
C GLY A 90 -11.48 5.01 -5.36
N TYR A 91 -10.96 4.50 -4.26
CA TYR A 91 -9.54 4.19 -4.14
C TYR A 91 -9.31 2.90 -3.37
N THR A 92 -8.14 2.30 -3.61
CA THR A 92 -7.58 1.19 -2.83
C THR A 92 -6.15 1.50 -2.46
N VAL A 93 -5.74 1.07 -1.27
CA VAL A 93 -4.35 1.09 -0.82
C VAL A 93 -3.92 -0.33 -0.47
N THR A 94 -2.79 -0.77 -1.02
CA THR A 94 -2.21 -2.08 -0.71
C THR A 94 -0.81 -1.94 -0.13
N LEU A 95 -0.47 -2.75 0.87
CA LEU A 95 0.87 -2.89 1.43
C LEU A 95 1.40 -4.28 1.09
N ASP A 96 2.50 -4.37 0.33
CA ASP A 96 3.03 -5.63 -0.22
C ASP A 96 1.95 -6.47 -0.93
N GLY A 97 1.06 -5.80 -1.67
CA GLY A 97 -0.05 -6.41 -2.39
C GLY A 97 -1.28 -6.79 -1.54
N VAL A 98 -1.23 -6.61 -0.21
CA VAL A 98 -2.36 -6.85 0.69
C VAL A 98 -3.20 -5.58 0.81
N LEU A 99 -4.50 -5.65 0.58
CA LEU A 99 -5.42 -4.51 0.74
C LEU A 99 -5.47 -4.05 2.20
N VAL A 100 -5.09 -2.80 2.45
CA VAL A 100 -5.10 -2.18 3.79
C VAL A 100 -6.10 -1.03 3.91
N ALA A 101 -6.51 -0.41 2.79
CA ALA A 101 -7.57 0.61 2.79
C ALA A 101 -8.38 0.58 1.49
N SER A 102 -9.65 0.98 1.58
CA SER A 102 -10.46 1.32 0.40
C SER A 102 -11.55 2.33 0.76
N GLY A 103 -11.88 3.21 -0.17
CA GLY A 103 -12.84 4.30 0.08
C GLY A 103 -13.48 4.85 -1.19
N GLY A 104 -14.51 5.68 -1.01
CA GLY A 104 -15.34 6.23 -2.08
C GLY A 104 -16.57 5.37 -2.38
N THR A 105 -17.46 5.92 -3.20
CA THR A 105 -18.78 5.35 -3.51
C THR A 105 -18.66 3.97 -4.16
N ALA A 106 -17.66 3.75 -5.02
CA ALA A 106 -17.42 2.45 -5.65
C ALA A 106 -17.14 1.32 -4.66
N HIS A 107 -16.67 1.65 -3.45
CA HIS A 107 -16.36 0.70 -2.38
C HIS A 107 -17.38 0.72 -1.23
N GLY A 108 -18.44 1.52 -1.31
CA GLY A 108 -19.47 1.65 -0.27
C GLY A 108 -19.02 2.41 0.99
N ASN A 109 -17.84 3.02 0.94
CA ASN A 109 -17.18 3.68 2.07
C ASN A 109 -17.05 5.18 1.77
N ASN A 110 -18.17 5.89 1.79
CA ASN A 110 -18.23 7.31 1.48
C ASN A 110 -17.52 8.13 2.56
N TYR A 111 -16.84 9.19 2.12
CA TYR A 111 -16.24 10.20 2.99
C TYR A 111 -16.55 11.59 2.39
N THR A 112 -16.39 12.63 3.20
CA THR A 112 -16.58 14.01 2.74
C THR A 112 -15.22 14.61 2.43
N TYR A 113 -14.63 15.38 3.36
CA TYR A 113 -13.34 16.04 3.15
C TYR A 113 -12.15 15.11 3.32
N THR A 114 -12.23 14.15 4.23
CA THR A 114 -11.10 13.28 4.55
C THR A 114 -11.54 11.88 4.93
N GLN A 115 -10.69 10.91 4.60
CA GLN A 115 -10.75 9.56 5.14
C GLN A 115 -9.36 9.16 5.63
N VAL A 116 -9.27 8.79 6.90
CA VAL A 116 -8.02 8.40 7.56
C VAL A 116 -8.03 6.90 7.79
N THR A 117 -6.94 6.22 7.46
CA THR A 117 -6.72 4.80 7.75
C THR A 117 -5.40 4.61 8.47
N GLU A 118 -5.46 3.93 9.61
CA GLU A 118 -4.30 3.45 10.34
C GLU A 118 -3.84 2.12 9.75
N VAL A 119 -2.57 2.04 9.37
CA VAL A 119 -1.94 0.83 8.83
C VAL A 119 -0.91 0.34 9.84
N ASN A 120 -1.06 -0.90 10.32
CA ASN A 120 -0.18 -1.54 11.31
C ASN A 120 -0.04 -0.79 12.66
N CYS A 121 -0.99 0.07 13.03
CA CYS A 121 -0.92 0.79 14.29
C CYS A 121 -1.31 -0.09 15.49
N PRO A 122 -0.57 0.00 16.61
CA PRO A 122 -0.84 -0.81 17.79
C PRO A 122 -2.20 -0.46 18.42
N PRO A 123 -2.83 -1.40 19.14
CA PRO A 123 -4.02 -1.08 19.93
C PRO A 123 -3.75 0.07 20.89
N GLY A 124 -4.73 0.95 21.04
CA GLY A 124 -4.64 2.18 21.80
C GLY A 124 -4.14 3.40 21.03
N PHE A 125 -3.77 3.26 19.76
CA PHE A 125 -3.23 4.37 18.97
C PHE A 125 -4.23 5.52 18.80
N SER A 126 -5.50 5.20 18.59
CA SER A 126 -6.59 6.18 18.50
C SER A 126 -7.87 5.68 19.16
N CYS A 127 -8.87 6.56 19.25
CA CYS A 127 -10.21 6.17 19.70
C CYS A 127 -10.85 5.09 18.80
N GLY A 128 -10.47 5.03 17.52
CA GLY A 128 -10.95 4.01 16.58
C GLY A 128 -10.25 2.65 16.74
N ASN A 129 -9.12 2.63 17.45
CA ASN A 129 -8.30 1.45 17.70
C ASN A 129 -7.99 1.36 19.21
N PRO A 130 -8.96 1.03 20.07
CA PRO A 130 -8.80 1.08 21.52
C PRO A 130 -7.93 -0.06 22.07
N LEU A 131 -7.37 0.15 23.27
CA LEU A 131 -6.70 -0.92 24.01
C LEU A 131 -7.73 -1.99 24.44
N PRO A 132 -7.49 -3.29 24.16
CA PRO A 132 -8.33 -4.34 24.70
C PRO A 132 -8.13 -4.44 26.21
N VAL A 133 -9.23 -4.47 26.97
CA VAL A 133 -9.17 -4.80 28.40
C VAL A 133 -9.03 -6.31 28.52
N THR A 134 -7.95 -6.76 29.16
CA THR A 134 -7.78 -8.18 29.54
C THR A 134 -8.25 -8.32 30.99
N GLU A 135 -9.32 -9.10 31.19
CA GLU A 135 -9.80 -9.54 32.52
C GLU A 135 -9.24 -10.92 32.87
#